data_AF-A0A7X3TZ48-F1
#
_entry.id   AF-A0A7X3TZ48-F1
#
_cell.length_a   1.000
_cell.length_b   1.000
_cell.length_c   1.000
_cell.angle_alpha   90.00
_cell.angle_beta   90.00
_cell.angle_gamma   90.00
#
_symmetry.space_group_name_H-M   'P 1'
#
loop_
_entity.id
_entity.type
_entity.pdbx_description
1 polymer ?
#
loop_
_entity_poly.entity_id
_entity_poly.type
_entity_poly.pdbx_seq_one_letter_code
_entity_poly.pdbx_strand_id
1 'polypeptide(L)'
;LHTGHLSLTRIVELLATNPARILGLPGGGLAPGAPADVTVLAPDAAVEVRAAAFRSRARNTPFDGWKLKGAVAAVLVGGRTAYVNDEVAAATAFEIP
;
A
#
# COMPACT_ATOMS: atom_id res chain seq x y z
N LEU A 1 12.71 -1.63 4.62
CA LEU A 1 12.16 -2.91 5.09
C LEU A 1 12.58 -3.99 4.11
N HIS A 2 12.52 -5.26 4.53
CA HIS A 2 13.04 -6.48 3.88
C HIS A 2 14.55 -6.64 3.94
N THR A 3 15.34 -5.87 3.20
CA THR A 3 16.81 -6.01 3.18
C THR A 3 17.52 -5.31 4.35
N GLY A 4 16.77 -4.72 5.27
CA GLY A 4 17.32 -3.95 6.40
C GLY A 4 17.85 -2.55 6.05
N HIS A 5 17.88 -2.16 4.77
CA HIS A 5 18.46 -0.86 4.36
C HIS A 5 17.65 0.36 4.84
N LEU A 6 16.34 0.19 5.08
CA LEU A 6 15.45 1.26 5.54
C LEU A 6 14.53 0.72 6.64
N SER A 7 14.21 1.54 7.64
CA SER A 7 13.12 1.25 8.58
C SER A 7 11.75 1.39 7.89
N LEU A 8 10.69 0.84 8.49
CA LEU A 8 9.32 1.03 8.01
C LEU A 8 8.92 2.51 8.05
N THR A 9 9.23 3.20 9.15
CA THR A 9 8.99 4.64 9.31
C THR A 9 9.64 5.44 8.18
N ARG A 10 10.90 5.12 7.84
CA ARG A 10 11.61 5.81 6.77
C ARG A 10 10.96 5.59 5.40
N ILE A 11 10.40 4.41 5.14
CA ILE A 11 9.64 4.15 3.92
C ILE A 11 8.38 5.01 3.87
N VAL A 12 7.62 5.08 4.98
CA VAL A 12 6.41 5.93 5.06
C VAL A 12 6.74 7.40 4.81
N GLU A 13 7.83 7.89 5.40
CA GLU A 13 8.31 9.25 5.16
C GLU A 13 8.60 9.52 3.68
N LEU A 14 9.25 8.58 3.00
CA LEU A 14 9.65 8.72 1.60
C LEU A 14 8.47 8.59 0.63
N LEU A 15 7.49 7.75 0.93
CA LEU A 15 6.37 7.43 0.03
C LEU A 15 5.09 8.22 0.31
N ALA A 16 4.92 8.80 1.50
CA ALA A 16 3.69 9.50 1.88
C ALA A 16 3.96 10.89 2.49
N THR A 17 4.67 10.95 3.63
CA THR A 17 4.78 12.19 4.41
C THR A 17 5.54 13.30 3.69
N ASN A 18 6.71 13.00 3.12
CA ASN A 18 7.50 14.01 2.41
C ASN A 18 6.85 14.46 1.10
N PRO A 19 6.32 13.57 0.23
CA PRO A 19 5.58 14.00 -0.95
C PRO A 19 4.40 14.94 -0.61
N ALA A 20 3.58 14.58 0.39
CA ALA A 20 2.46 15.42 0.82
C ALA A 20 2.93 16.80 1.31
N ARG A 21 4.00 16.84 2.12
CA ARG A 21 4.61 18.10 2.61
C ARG A 21 5.16 18.96 1.49
N ILE A 22 5.86 18.38 0.51
CA ILE A 22 6.44 19.10 -0.63
C ILE A 22 5.35 19.70 -1.52
N LEU A 23 4.27 18.96 -1.74
CA LEU A 23 3.16 19.38 -2.59
C LEU A 23 2.11 20.23 -1.86
N GLY A 24 2.24 20.42 -0.54
CA GLY A 24 1.27 21.16 0.26
C GLY A 24 -0.11 20.48 0.34
N LEU A 25 -0.15 19.14 0.19
CA LEU A 25 -1.40 18.39 0.21
C LEU A 25 -1.83 18.06 1.65
N PRO A 26 -3.14 18.07 1.95
CA PRO A 26 -3.64 17.54 3.21
C PRO A 26 -3.39 16.02 3.25
N GLY A 27 -2.88 15.51 4.37
CA GLY A 27 -2.58 14.09 4.55
C GLY A 27 -1.09 13.80 4.77
N GLY A 28 -0.62 12.63 4.33
CA GLY A 28 0.76 12.18 4.54
C GLY A 28 1.08 11.77 5.98
N GLY A 29 0.07 11.69 6.86
CA GLY A 29 0.18 11.27 8.24
C GLY A 29 -1.13 10.69 8.76
N LEU A 30 -1.09 10.08 9.93
CA LEU A 30 -2.24 9.48 10.60
C LEU A 30 -2.51 10.26 11.90
N ALA A 31 -3.51 11.14 11.87
CA ALA A 31 -3.94 11.93 13.01
C ALA A 31 -5.44 12.25 12.91
N PRO A 32 -6.13 12.45 14.04
CA PRO A 32 -7.52 12.93 14.03
C PRO A 32 -7.67 14.21 13.22
N GLY A 33 -8.71 14.28 12.38
CA GLY A 33 -8.99 15.42 11.52
C GLY A 33 -8.21 15.44 10.19
N ALA A 34 -7.23 14.55 9.99
CA ALA A 34 -6.59 14.36 8.69
C ALA A 34 -7.51 13.56 7.73
N PRO A 35 -7.34 13.70 6.40
CA PRO A 35 -8.00 12.82 5.43
C PRO A 35 -7.72 11.35 5.74
N ALA A 36 -8.76 10.52 5.71
CA ALA A 36 -8.66 9.08 5.92
C ALA A 36 -8.21 8.35 4.63
N ASP A 37 -7.08 8.80 4.09
CA ASP A 37 -6.36 8.17 2.98
C ASP A 37 -5.30 7.22 3.56
N VAL A 38 -5.68 5.96 3.73
CA VAL A 38 -4.92 4.98 4.54
C VAL A 38 -4.64 3.73 3.72
N THR A 39 -3.38 3.30 3.70
CA THR A 39 -2.99 2.00 3.15
C THR A 39 -2.63 1.06 4.29
N VAL A 40 -3.32 -0.08 4.37
CA VAL A 40 -3.03 -1.15 5.33
C VAL A 40 -2.00 -2.07 4.71
N LEU A 41 -0.85 -2.21 5.36
CA LEU A 41 0.26 -3.04 4.89
C LEU A 41 0.26 -4.39 5.60
N ALA A 42 0.46 -5.46 4.83
CA ALA A 42 0.80 -6.79 5.31
C ALA A 42 2.29 -7.05 5.02
N PRO A 43 3.21 -6.55 5.87
CA PRO A 43 4.65 -6.50 5.57
C PRO A 43 5.28 -7.88 5.43
N ASP A 44 4.65 -8.93 5.97
CA ASP A 44 5.18 -10.29 5.94
C ASP A 44 4.53 -11.21 4.91
N ALA A 45 3.50 -10.73 4.19
CA ALA A 45 2.85 -11.52 3.14
C ALA A 45 3.81 -11.79 1.98
N ALA A 46 3.86 -13.04 1.52
CA ALA A 46 4.60 -13.39 0.31
C ALA A 46 3.81 -12.93 -0.92
N VAL A 47 4.49 -12.31 -1.87
CA VAL A 47 3.89 -11.80 -3.11
C VAL A 47 4.70 -12.31 -4.29
N GLU A 48 4.01 -12.79 -5.31
CA GLU A 48 4.62 -13.03 -6.62
C GLU A 48 4.05 -12.00 -7.59
N VAL A 49 4.94 -11.28 -8.25
CA VAL A 49 4.53 -10.31 -9.27
C VAL A 49 4.08 -11.08 -10.50
N ARG A 50 2.79 -11.00 -10.81
CA ARG A 50 2.21 -11.59 -12.02
C ARG A 50 1.59 -10.49 -12.86
N ALA A 51 2.23 -10.11 -13.96
CA ALA A 51 1.78 -9.07 -14.87
C ALA A 51 0.34 -9.32 -15.32
N ALA A 52 0.00 -10.58 -15.62
CA ALA A 52 -1.35 -11.00 -16.00
C ALA A 52 -2.43 -10.62 -14.98
N ALA A 53 -2.10 -10.61 -13.69
CA ALA A 53 -3.00 -10.32 -12.57
C ALA A 53 -3.11 -8.82 -12.25
N PHE A 54 -2.36 -7.95 -12.94
CA PHE A 54 -2.43 -6.51 -12.69
C PHE A 54 -3.82 -5.96 -13.01
N ARG A 55 -4.33 -5.14 -12.07
CA ARG A 55 -5.58 -4.38 -12.23
C ARG A 55 -5.47 -3.30 -13.32
N SER A 56 -4.27 -2.77 -13.55
CA SER A 56 -4.03 -1.82 -14.65
C SER A 56 -4.13 -2.53 -16.00
N ARG A 57 -4.26 -1.79 -17.10
CA ARG A 57 -4.28 -2.38 -18.47
C ARG A 57 -2.90 -2.80 -18.97
N ALA A 58 -1.83 -2.28 -18.37
CA ALA A 58 -0.47 -2.55 -18.79
C ALA A 58 -0.03 -3.96 -18.37
N ARG A 59 0.76 -4.62 -19.23
CA ARG A 59 1.37 -5.93 -18.96
C ARG A 59 2.89 -5.92 -19.14
N ASN A 60 3.47 -4.79 -19.55
CA ASN A 60 4.89 -4.61 -19.76
C ASN A 60 5.59 -4.23 -18.44
N THR A 61 5.88 -5.22 -17.61
CA THR A 61 6.68 -5.01 -16.39
C THR A 61 7.94 -5.87 -16.42
N PRO A 62 9.12 -5.32 -16.10
CA PRO A 62 10.34 -6.13 -15.97
C PRO A 62 10.35 -6.99 -14.70
N PHE A 63 9.35 -6.82 -13.83
CA PHE A 63 9.27 -7.47 -12.53
C PHE A 63 8.43 -8.76 -12.56
N ASP A 64 7.91 -9.17 -13.71
CA ASP A 64 7.11 -10.40 -13.80
C ASP A 64 7.89 -11.62 -13.31
N GLY A 65 7.25 -12.46 -12.49
CA GLY A 65 7.85 -13.62 -11.82
C GLY A 65 8.70 -13.30 -10.58
N TRP A 66 8.87 -12.03 -10.20
CA TRP A 66 9.61 -11.69 -8.99
C TRP A 66 8.86 -12.13 -7.73
N LYS A 67 9.58 -12.73 -6.79
CA LYS A 67 9.07 -13.09 -5.46
C LYS A 67 9.50 -12.04 -4.45
N LEU A 68 8.52 -11.39 -3.84
CA LEU A 68 8.68 -10.30 -2.90
C LEU A 68 8.02 -10.66 -1.56
N LYS A 69 8.32 -9.84 -0.56
CA LYS A 69 7.70 -9.89 0.75
C LYS A 69 7.08 -8.51 1.01
N GLY A 70 5.89 -8.47 1.58
CA GLY A 70 5.12 -7.25 1.77
C GLY A 70 4.03 -7.09 0.70
N ALA A 71 2.78 -7.05 1.15
CA ALA A 71 1.61 -6.78 0.32
C ALA A 71 0.82 -5.58 0.85
N VAL A 72 -0.01 -5.00 -0.01
CA VAL A 72 -1.12 -4.13 0.43
C VAL A 72 -2.29 -5.03 0.79
N ALA A 73 -2.81 -4.88 2.01
CA ALA A 73 -4.00 -5.58 2.48
C ALA A 73 -5.27 -4.82 2.08
N ALA A 74 -5.29 -3.51 2.30
CA ALA A 74 -6.43 -2.66 1.96
C ALA A 74 -6.00 -1.22 1.69
N VAL A 75 -6.83 -0.48 0.94
CA VAL A 75 -6.67 0.95 0.70
C VAL A 75 -8.00 1.63 0.97
N LEU A 76 -7.96 2.68 1.80
CA LEU A 76 -9.06 3.57 2.09
C LEU A 76 -8.75 4.94 1.48
N VAL A 77 -9.75 5.56 0.86
CA VAL A 77 -9.67 6.92 0.30
C VAL A 77 -10.83 7.73 0.84
N GLY A 78 -10.52 8.79 1.59
CA GLY A 78 -11.51 9.60 2.30
C GLY A 78 -12.39 8.76 3.24
N GLY A 79 -11.82 7.72 3.86
CA GLY A 79 -12.52 6.83 4.79
C GLY A 79 -13.40 5.75 4.13
N ARG A 80 -13.42 5.66 2.80
CA ARG A 80 -14.13 4.60 2.07
C ARG A 80 -13.14 3.57 1.55
N THR A 81 -13.48 2.30 1.67
CA THR A 81 -12.68 1.22 1.11
C THR A 81 -12.65 1.31 -0.42
N ALA A 82 -11.47 1.52 -0.99
CA ALA A 82 -11.23 1.57 -2.43
C ALA A 82 -10.66 0.26 -2.97
N TYR A 83 -9.97 -0.51 -2.12
CA TYR A 83 -9.37 -1.78 -2.49
C TYR A 83 -9.22 -2.69 -1.27
N VAL A 84 -9.50 -3.98 -1.47
CA VAL A 84 -9.21 -5.08 -0.54
C VAL A 84 -8.46 -6.14 -1.32
N ASN A 85 -7.42 -6.70 -0.70
CA ASN A 85 -6.63 -7.77 -1.26
C ASN A 85 -7.07 -9.11 -0.67
N ASP A 86 -7.85 -9.86 -1.43
CA ASP A 86 -8.41 -11.16 -1.05
C ASP A 86 -7.33 -12.23 -0.81
N GLU A 87 -6.10 -12.02 -1.31
CA GLU A 87 -4.96 -12.91 -1.06
C GLU A 87 -4.35 -12.70 0.34
N VAL A 88 -4.70 -11.63 1.05
CA VAL A 88 -4.26 -11.35 2.42
C VAL A 88 -5.40 -11.67 3.38
N ALA A 89 -5.30 -12.76 4.13
CA ALA A 89 -6.38 -13.28 4.98
C ALA A 89 -7.00 -12.23 5.94
N ALA A 90 -6.18 -11.33 6.51
CA ALA A 90 -6.65 -10.29 7.42
C ALA A 90 -7.31 -9.08 6.74
N ALA A 91 -7.31 -9.01 5.40
CA ALA A 91 -7.82 -7.87 4.65
C ALA A 91 -9.35 -7.77 4.64
N THR A 92 -10.05 -8.90 4.82
CA THR A 92 -11.52 -8.98 4.85
C THR A 92 -12.15 -8.09 5.92
N ALA A 93 -11.42 -7.77 7.00
CA ALA A 93 -11.86 -6.81 8.02
C ALA A 93 -12.08 -5.37 7.50
N PHE A 94 -11.58 -5.06 6.29
CA PHE A 94 -11.72 -3.76 5.64
C PHE A 94 -12.75 -3.76 4.51
N GLU A 95 -13.49 -4.86 4.31
CA GLU A 95 -14.72 -4.86 3.52
C GLU A 95 -15.81 -4.14 4.32
N ILE A 96 -15.80 -2.80 4.23
CA ILE A 96 -16.87 -1.97 4.77
C ILE A 96 -17.96 -1.89 3.71
N PRO A 97 -19.23 -2.22 4.04
CA PRO A 97 -20.35 -2.19 3.09
C PRO A 97 -20.66 -0.78 2.55
#